data_AF-A0A0H5SIP5-F1
#
_entry.id   AF-A0A0H5SIP5-F1
#
_cell.length_a   1.000
_cell.length_b   1.000
_cell.length_c   1.000
_cell.angle_alpha   90.00
_cell.angle_beta   90.00
_cell.angle_gamma   90.00
#
_symmetry.space_group_name_H-M   'P 1'
#
loop_
_entity.id
_entity.type
_entity.pdbx_description
1 polymer ?
#
loop_
_entity_poly.entity_id
_entity_poly.type
_entity_poly.pdbx_seq_one_letter_code
_entity_poly.pdbx_strand_id
1 'polypeptide(L)'
;MKRKPMLLKKYLEYTRLREKRTIGIIGVNRGAGATYTGMLLAFYYGTEKRVKTAFLECNNHGDFKRIQDAFEWSREDERTFSLDRITFFKEVASNEIPEIFSDDYGCYIMDFGTDCESWKAEFKRCGIKIIVGDRALWNQSKTVELVKSLENVRGSDNWTYIIPYANKKMLKQASKKTGKKLIAIPYETDCTLLSKETIKLFDRLFG
;
A
#
# COMPACT_ATOMS: atom_id res chain seq x y z
N MET A 1 7.20 32.99 -21.92
CA MET A 1 7.08 32.01 -20.81
C MET A 1 7.84 32.51 -19.59
N LYS A 2 7.16 32.93 -18.51
CA LYS A 2 7.82 33.31 -17.25
C LYS A 2 8.35 32.04 -16.57
N ARG A 3 9.69 31.86 -16.51
CA ARG A 3 10.31 30.76 -15.76
C ARG A 3 9.94 30.92 -14.28
N LYS A 4 9.29 29.93 -13.68
CA LYS A 4 9.05 29.91 -12.22
C LYS A 4 10.43 29.95 -11.52
N PRO A 5 10.63 30.83 -10.52
CA PRO A 5 11.93 30.97 -9.87
C PRO A 5 12.33 29.67 -9.17
N MET A 6 13.62 29.32 -9.28
CA MET A 6 14.21 28.06 -8.79
C MET A 6 13.92 27.81 -7.30
N LEU A 7 13.86 28.88 -6.49
CA LEU A 7 13.50 28.85 -5.07
C LEU A 7 12.06 28.42 -4.83
N LEU A 8 11.11 28.86 -5.66
CA LEU A 8 9.71 28.44 -5.56
C LEU A 8 9.56 26.96 -5.94
N LYS A 9 10.33 26.48 -6.92
CA LYS A 9 10.36 25.04 -7.26
C LYS A 9 10.92 24.21 -6.11
N LYS A 10 12.04 24.64 -5.51
CA LYS A 10 12.66 23.97 -4.36
C LYS A 10 11.76 24.01 -3.12
N TYR A 11 11.04 25.11 -2.89
CA TYR A 11 10.05 25.24 -1.83
C TYR A 11 8.84 24.32 -2.07
N LEU A 12 8.29 24.26 -3.29
CA LEU A 12 7.18 23.36 -3.62
C LEU A 12 7.60 21.89 -3.53
N GLU A 13 8.82 21.54 -3.96
CA GLU A 13 9.41 20.21 -3.75
C GLU A 13 9.58 19.91 -2.26
N TYR A 14 10.11 20.86 -1.47
CA TYR A 14 10.26 20.74 -0.02
C TYR A 14 8.90 20.59 0.71
N THR A 15 7.88 21.32 0.27
CA THR A 15 6.52 21.25 0.85
C THR A 15 5.85 19.93 0.49
N ARG A 16 6.00 19.46 -0.76
CA ARG A 16 5.52 18.14 -1.22
C ARG A 16 6.28 16.97 -0.56
N LEU A 17 7.52 17.19 -0.12
CA LEU A 17 8.28 16.24 0.70
C LEU A 17 7.80 16.19 2.16
N ARG A 18 7.18 17.27 2.67
CA ARG A 18 6.62 17.35 4.03
C ARG A 18 5.16 16.90 4.14
N GLU A 19 4.44 16.77 3.03
CA GLU A 19 3.06 16.29 3.07
C GLU A 19 3.04 14.80 3.48
N LYS A 20 2.45 14.52 4.65
CA LYS A 20 2.32 13.15 5.19
C LYS A 20 1.53 12.31 4.19
N ARG A 21 2.18 11.31 3.59
CA ARG A 21 1.52 10.38 2.67
C ARG A 21 0.77 9.32 3.46
N THR A 22 -0.45 9.04 3.06
CA THR A 22 -1.27 7.96 3.64
C THR A 22 -1.72 7.03 2.53
N ILE A 23 -1.44 5.73 2.70
CA ILE A 23 -1.72 4.68 1.73
C ILE A 23 -2.55 3.61 2.42
N GLY A 24 -3.80 3.46 1.99
CA GLY A 24 -4.67 2.37 2.43
C GLY A 24 -4.59 1.20 1.46
N ILE A 25 -4.50 -0.02 1.98
CA ILE A 25 -4.45 -1.25 1.19
C ILE A 25 -5.56 -2.19 1.67
N ILE A 26 -6.37 -2.69 0.73
CA ILE A 26 -7.39 -3.71 0.97
C ILE A 26 -7.19 -4.85 -0.04
N GLY A 27 -7.11 -6.08 0.44
CA GLY A 27 -7.12 -7.29 -0.36
C GLY A 27 -8.53 -7.83 -0.58
N VAL A 28 -8.79 -8.41 -1.75
CA VAL A 28 -10.07 -9.04 -2.08
C VAL A 28 -10.35 -10.32 -1.27
N ASN A 29 -9.28 -10.99 -0.82
CA ASN A 29 -9.32 -12.16 0.06
C ASN A 29 -7.95 -12.42 0.71
N ARG A 30 -7.93 -13.30 1.71
CA ARG A 30 -6.68 -13.81 2.31
C ARG A 30 -5.82 -14.43 1.22
N GLY A 31 -4.53 -14.09 1.20
CA GLY A 31 -3.59 -14.56 0.18
C GLY A 31 -3.57 -13.76 -1.13
N ALA A 32 -4.40 -12.72 -1.29
CA ALA A 32 -4.33 -11.86 -2.50
C ALA A 32 -3.04 -11.03 -2.60
N GLY A 33 -2.29 -10.88 -1.50
CA GLY A 33 -1.01 -10.16 -1.46
C GLY A 33 -1.10 -8.71 -0.96
N ALA A 34 -2.10 -8.35 -0.15
CA ALA A 34 -2.24 -7.02 0.44
C ALA A 34 -1.02 -6.64 1.29
N THR A 35 -0.69 -7.47 2.29
CA THR A 35 0.47 -7.30 3.18
C THR A 35 1.78 -7.23 2.40
N TYR A 36 1.99 -8.15 1.46
CA TYR A 36 3.21 -8.16 0.64
C TYR A 36 3.31 -6.91 -0.26
N THR A 37 2.20 -6.44 -0.83
CA THR A 37 2.16 -5.16 -1.56
C THR A 37 2.53 -3.99 -0.64
N GLY A 38 2.03 -4.00 0.60
CA GLY A 38 2.41 -3.03 1.63
C GLY A 38 3.90 -3.10 1.99
N MET A 39 4.48 -4.30 2.09
CA MET A 39 5.93 -4.47 2.29
C MET A 39 6.73 -3.84 1.14
N LEU A 40 6.38 -4.14 -0.12
CA LEU A 40 7.07 -3.55 -1.28
C LEU A 40 7.01 -2.02 -1.25
N LEU A 41 5.86 -1.44 -0.88
CA LEU A 41 5.71 0.00 -0.71
C LEU A 41 6.53 0.53 0.46
N ALA A 42 6.59 -0.20 1.57
CA ALA A 42 7.37 0.18 2.74
C ALA A 42 8.86 0.27 2.40
N PHE A 43 9.42 -0.72 1.71
CA PHE A 43 10.82 -0.69 1.25
C PHE A 43 11.06 0.34 0.15
N TYR A 44 10.10 0.54 -0.75
CA TYR A 44 10.19 1.63 -1.72
C TYR A 44 10.27 3.00 -1.03
N TYR A 45 9.41 3.30 -0.06
CA TYR A 45 9.48 4.60 0.62
C TYR A 45 10.65 4.69 1.60
N GLY A 46 10.81 3.68 2.46
CA GLY A 46 11.84 3.60 3.50
C GLY A 46 13.25 3.58 2.92
N THR A 47 13.53 2.58 2.10
CA THR A 47 14.90 2.29 1.63
C THR A 47 15.23 3.02 0.34
N GLU A 48 14.36 3.00 -0.67
CA GLU A 48 14.64 3.64 -1.98
C GLU A 48 14.45 5.17 -1.94
N LYS A 49 13.36 5.65 -1.33
CA LYS A 49 13.06 7.10 -1.24
C LYS A 49 13.59 7.77 0.02
N ARG A 50 14.16 7.01 0.98
CA ARG A 50 14.71 7.51 2.25
C ARG A 50 13.68 8.24 3.13
N VAL A 51 12.39 7.93 2.96
CA VAL A 51 11.27 8.51 3.71
C VAL A 51 11.01 7.67 4.96
N LYS A 52 10.99 8.30 6.14
CA LYS A 52 10.61 7.60 7.38
C LYS A 52 9.16 7.11 7.26
N THR A 53 8.95 5.80 7.35
CA THR A 53 7.71 5.13 6.96
C THR A 53 7.15 4.33 8.13
N ALA A 54 5.88 4.53 8.45
CA ALA A 54 5.11 3.68 9.34
C ALA A 54 4.28 2.71 8.50
N PHE A 55 4.38 1.41 8.77
CA PHE A 55 3.55 0.39 8.16
C PHE A 55 2.70 -0.25 9.26
N LEU A 56 1.38 -0.11 9.18
CA LEU A 56 0.43 -0.49 10.21
C LEU A 56 -0.36 -1.70 9.70
N GLU A 57 -0.34 -2.79 10.47
CA GLU A 57 -1.25 -3.93 10.30
C GLU A 57 -2.59 -3.56 10.94
N CYS A 58 -3.46 -2.90 10.18
CA CYS A 58 -4.81 -2.53 10.59
C CYS A 58 -5.77 -3.72 10.41
N ASN A 59 -5.42 -4.87 10.97
CA ASN A 59 -6.19 -6.11 10.97
C ASN A 59 -5.64 -7.05 12.06
N ASN A 60 -6.26 -8.20 12.27
CA ASN A 60 -5.84 -9.19 13.27
C ASN A 60 -5.25 -10.46 12.64
N HIS A 61 -4.58 -10.31 11.49
CA HIS A 61 -4.07 -11.45 10.75
C HIS A 61 -2.79 -12.04 11.37
N GLY A 62 -2.03 -11.22 12.08
CA GLY A 62 -0.75 -11.59 12.71
C GLY A 62 0.37 -11.82 11.70
N ASP A 63 0.24 -11.28 10.49
CA ASP A 63 1.20 -11.43 9.40
C ASP A 63 2.51 -10.71 9.75
N PHE A 64 2.44 -9.57 10.43
CA PHE A 64 3.65 -8.83 10.84
C PHE A 64 4.46 -9.56 11.89
N LYS A 65 3.80 -10.25 12.84
CA LYS A 65 4.48 -11.13 13.79
C LYS A 65 5.22 -12.26 13.07
N ARG A 66 4.56 -12.94 12.12
CA ARG A 66 5.18 -14.00 11.31
C ARG A 66 6.35 -13.48 10.48
N ILE A 67 6.24 -12.26 9.95
CA ILE A 67 7.32 -11.60 9.22
C ILE A 67 8.52 -11.37 10.16
N GLN A 68 8.30 -10.78 11.34
CA GLN A 68 9.36 -10.55 12.31
C GLN A 68 10.09 -11.86 12.67
N ASP A 69 9.34 -12.93 12.92
CA ASP A 69 9.88 -14.26 13.23
C ASP A 69 10.69 -14.83 12.05
N ALA A 70 10.19 -14.71 10.81
CA ALA A 70 10.82 -15.25 9.61
C ALA A 70 12.16 -14.58 9.24
N PHE A 71 12.32 -13.30 9.59
CA PHE A 71 13.59 -12.59 9.43
C PHE A 71 14.55 -12.81 10.62
N GLU A 72 14.19 -13.69 11.58
CA GLU A 72 14.97 -13.99 12.79
C GLU A 72 15.37 -12.73 13.57
N TRP A 73 14.54 -11.68 13.55
CA TRP A 73 14.89 -10.41 14.17
C TRP A 73 14.76 -10.48 15.70
N SER A 74 15.92 -10.54 16.35
CA SER A 74 16.03 -10.51 17.80
C SER A 74 15.75 -9.10 18.34
N ARG A 75 14.60 -8.95 19.03
CA ARG A 75 14.10 -7.77 19.77
C ARG A 75 13.66 -6.55 18.93
N GLU A 76 12.34 -6.33 18.95
CA GLU A 76 11.67 -5.04 19.24
C GLU A 76 10.34 -5.33 19.99
N ASP A 77 9.64 -4.29 20.45
CA ASP A 77 8.41 -4.32 21.28
C ASP A 77 7.40 -5.41 20.85
N GLU A 78 6.59 -5.88 21.81
CA GLU A 78 5.41 -6.70 21.51
C GLU A 78 4.56 -6.08 20.39
N ARG A 79 4.42 -4.75 20.37
CA ARG A 79 3.56 -4.02 19.43
C ARG A 79 4.26 -3.52 18.16
N THR A 80 5.59 -3.37 18.14
CA THR A 80 6.30 -2.80 16.98
C THR A 80 7.62 -3.49 16.68
N PHE A 81 8.09 -3.38 15.44
CA PHE A 81 9.48 -3.64 15.08
C PHE A 81 9.93 -2.73 13.94
N SER A 82 11.22 -2.47 13.78
CA SER A 82 11.74 -1.54 12.79
C SER A 82 12.83 -2.16 11.92
N LEU A 83 12.91 -1.67 10.70
CA LEU A 83 13.92 -2.02 9.72
C LEU A 83 14.32 -0.78 8.93
N ASP A 84 15.57 -0.35 9.07
CA ASP A 84 16.09 0.89 8.48
C ASP A 84 15.18 2.10 8.82
N ARG A 85 14.39 2.58 7.86
CA ARG A 85 13.49 3.74 8.01
C ARG A 85 12.03 3.35 8.16
N ILE A 86 11.75 2.06 8.34
CA ILE A 86 10.40 1.50 8.35
C ILE A 86 10.10 1.02 9.77
N THR A 87 9.01 1.47 10.35
CA THR A 87 8.47 0.92 11.61
C THR A 87 7.19 0.16 11.28
N PHE A 88 7.14 -1.11 11.66
CA PHE A 88 5.99 -1.99 11.55
C PHE A 88 5.21 -1.96 12.88
N PHE A 89 3.93 -1.65 12.81
CA PHE A 89 3.00 -1.67 13.94
C PHE A 89 2.06 -2.86 13.78
N LYS A 90 2.05 -3.75 14.76
CA LYS A 90 1.29 -5.01 14.74
C LYS A 90 -0.13 -4.78 15.26
N GLU A 91 -1.11 -5.39 14.61
CA GLU A 91 -2.51 -5.43 15.05
C GLU A 91 -3.04 -4.11 15.62
N VAL A 92 -3.00 -3.06 14.79
CA VAL A 92 -3.41 -1.69 15.14
C VAL A 92 -4.92 -1.54 15.04
N ALA A 93 -5.55 -1.15 16.15
CA ALA A 93 -6.95 -0.79 16.20
C ALA A 93 -7.18 0.63 15.69
N SER A 94 -8.40 0.91 15.21
CA SER A 94 -8.75 2.20 14.60
C SER A 94 -8.54 3.40 15.53
N ASN A 95 -8.74 3.21 16.84
CA ASN A 95 -8.54 4.24 17.86
C ASN A 95 -7.07 4.56 18.17
N GLU A 96 -6.13 3.71 17.78
CA GLU A 96 -4.67 3.94 17.95
C GLU A 96 -4.09 4.77 16.79
N ILE A 97 -4.75 4.80 15.63
CA ILE A 97 -4.27 5.50 14.41
C ILE A 97 -3.96 6.99 14.67
N PRO A 98 -4.81 7.78 15.36
CA PRO A 98 -4.53 9.20 15.59
C PRO A 98 -3.23 9.47 16.37
N GLU A 99 -2.90 8.59 17.33
CA GLU A 99 -1.68 8.70 18.13
C GLU A 99 -0.46 8.42 17.24
N ILE A 100 -0.46 7.32 16.49
CA ILE A 100 0.61 7.00 15.53
C ILE A 100 0.76 8.10 14.46
N PHE A 101 -0.34 8.72 14.04
CA PHE A 101 -0.32 9.85 13.10
C PHE A 101 0.30 11.12 13.69
N SER A 102 0.41 11.22 15.01
CA SER A 102 1.08 12.34 15.69
C SER A 102 2.61 12.21 15.62
N ASP A 103 3.13 11.01 15.39
CA ASP A 103 4.55 10.78 15.16
C ASP A 103 5.07 11.46 13.87
N ASP A 104 6.38 11.62 13.77
CA ASP A 104 7.04 12.26 12.63
C ASP A 104 7.40 11.24 11.54
N TYR A 105 6.39 10.61 10.91
CA TYR A 105 6.59 9.80 9.69
C TYR A 105 6.18 10.59 8.44
N GLY A 106 6.94 10.42 7.36
CA GLY A 106 6.62 11.01 6.05
C GLY A 106 5.65 10.16 5.23
N CYS A 107 5.53 8.87 5.54
CA CYS A 107 4.61 7.94 4.89
C CYS A 107 3.97 6.99 5.92
N TYR A 108 2.66 6.80 5.80
CA TYR A 108 1.86 5.86 6.59
C TYR A 108 1.19 4.90 5.63
N ILE A 109 1.53 3.62 5.73
CA ILE A 109 0.91 2.54 4.97
C ILE A 109 0.02 1.77 5.94
N MET A 110 -1.25 1.58 5.60
CA MET A 110 -2.24 0.88 6.42
C MET A 110 -2.73 -0.34 5.66
N ASP A 111 -2.39 -1.52 6.16
CA ASP A 111 -2.91 -2.80 5.67
C ASP A 111 -4.21 -3.13 6.40
N PHE A 112 -5.34 -2.85 5.76
CA PHE A 112 -6.67 -3.15 6.30
C PHE A 112 -7.09 -4.61 6.10
N GLY A 113 -6.19 -5.47 5.59
CA GLY A 113 -6.48 -6.86 5.34
C GLY A 113 -7.59 -7.02 4.31
N THR A 114 -8.65 -7.74 4.66
CA THR A 114 -9.77 -8.06 3.75
C THR A 114 -11.10 -7.47 4.21
N ASP A 115 -11.14 -6.81 5.36
CA ASP A 115 -12.38 -6.28 5.94
C ASP A 115 -12.62 -4.84 5.48
N CYS A 116 -13.13 -4.72 4.26
CA CYS A 116 -13.38 -3.42 3.64
C CYS A 116 -14.45 -2.59 4.36
N GLU A 117 -15.45 -3.22 4.98
CA GLU A 117 -16.57 -2.50 5.59
C GLU A 117 -16.16 -1.88 6.93
N SER A 118 -15.48 -2.64 7.80
CA SER A 118 -15.00 -2.12 9.10
C SER A 118 -14.01 -0.97 8.92
N TRP A 119 -13.18 -1.01 7.87
CA TRP A 119 -12.14 -0.01 7.61
C TRP A 119 -12.52 1.05 6.57
N LYS A 120 -13.77 1.06 6.10
CA LYS A 120 -14.24 1.91 5.00
C LYS A 120 -13.98 3.40 5.23
N ALA A 121 -14.18 3.87 6.46
CA ALA A 121 -13.98 5.28 6.81
C ALA A 121 -12.50 5.67 6.75
N GLU A 122 -11.63 4.90 7.41
CA GLU A 122 -10.18 5.15 7.42
C GLU A 122 -9.55 4.96 6.04
N PHE A 123 -9.95 3.93 5.31
CA PHE A 123 -9.53 3.72 3.94
C PHE A 123 -9.91 4.91 3.04
N LYS A 124 -11.12 5.48 3.20
CA LYS A 124 -11.53 6.67 2.44
C LYS A 124 -10.70 7.92 2.76
N ARG A 125 -10.17 8.03 3.97
CA ARG A 125 -9.32 9.16 4.41
C ARG A 125 -7.90 9.09 3.86
N CYS A 126 -7.42 7.90 3.49
CA CYS A 126 -6.09 7.72 2.91
C CYS A 126 -5.92 8.53 1.61
N GLY A 127 -4.77 9.17 1.38
CA GLY A 127 -4.49 9.91 0.14
C GLY A 127 -4.43 8.98 -1.07
N ILE A 128 -3.76 7.84 -0.92
CA ILE A 128 -3.67 6.77 -1.91
C ILE A 128 -4.48 5.58 -1.42
N LYS A 129 -5.26 4.97 -2.31
CA LYS A 129 -6.16 3.86 -2.02
C LYS A 129 -5.87 2.73 -2.99
N ILE A 130 -5.49 1.58 -2.45
CA ILE A 130 -5.08 0.41 -3.24
C ILE A 130 -6.01 -0.75 -2.95
N ILE A 131 -6.62 -1.29 -4.01
CA ILE A 131 -7.37 -2.55 -3.97
C ILE A 131 -6.51 -3.62 -4.62
N VAL A 132 -6.23 -4.69 -3.87
CA VAL A 132 -5.38 -5.81 -4.30
C VAL A 132 -6.27 -7.01 -4.64
N GLY A 133 -6.37 -7.29 -5.93
CA GLY A 133 -7.01 -8.48 -6.49
C GLY A 133 -6.13 -9.72 -6.43
N ASP A 134 -6.75 -10.89 -6.56
CA ASP A 134 -6.07 -12.19 -6.50
C ASP A 134 -5.81 -12.74 -7.91
N ARG A 135 -4.63 -13.29 -8.12
CA ARG A 135 -4.22 -13.93 -9.38
C ARG A 135 -4.80 -15.33 -9.57
N ALA A 136 -5.10 -16.04 -8.49
CA ALA A 136 -5.56 -17.42 -8.53
C ALA A 136 -6.89 -17.53 -9.27
N LEU A 137 -6.99 -18.47 -10.23
CA LEU A 137 -8.14 -18.56 -11.14
C LEU A 137 -9.48 -18.67 -10.38
N TRP A 138 -9.50 -19.41 -9.28
CA TRP A 138 -10.70 -19.60 -8.44
C TRP A 138 -11.07 -18.38 -7.58
N ASN A 139 -10.17 -17.40 -7.42
CA ASN A 139 -10.43 -16.17 -6.65
C ASN A 139 -10.63 -14.93 -7.55
N GLN A 140 -10.50 -15.05 -8.87
CA GLN A 140 -10.68 -13.91 -9.77
C GLN A 140 -12.09 -13.31 -9.73
N SER A 141 -13.13 -14.12 -9.46
CA SER A 141 -14.50 -13.61 -9.29
C SER A 141 -14.61 -12.65 -8.10
N LYS A 142 -13.92 -12.94 -6.99
CA LYS A 142 -13.88 -12.10 -5.78
C LYS A 142 -13.35 -10.70 -6.08
N THR A 143 -12.36 -10.61 -6.98
CA THR A 143 -11.86 -9.31 -7.45
C THR A 143 -12.95 -8.53 -8.17
N VAL A 144 -13.69 -9.18 -9.06
CA VAL A 144 -14.79 -8.53 -9.78
C VAL A 144 -15.92 -8.12 -8.83
N GLU A 145 -16.29 -8.99 -7.89
CA GLU A 145 -17.34 -8.76 -6.89
C GLU A 145 -17.02 -7.56 -5.99
N LEU A 146 -15.80 -7.51 -5.41
CA LEU A 146 -15.39 -6.38 -4.57
C LEU A 146 -15.32 -5.08 -5.38
N VAL A 147 -14.75 -5.09 -6.59
CA VAL A 147 -14.66 -3.86 -7.37
C VAL A 147 -16.04 -3.33 -7.74
N LYS A 148 -17.00 -4.22 -8.06
CA LYS A 148 -18.39 -3.86 -8.34
C LYS A 148 -19.11 -3.31 -7.10
N SER A 149 -18.90 -3.90 -5.92
CA SER A 149 -19.51 -3.38 -4.68
C SER A 149 -19.00 -1.97 -4.34
N LEU A 150 -17.82 -1.61 -4.84
CA LEU A 150 -17.19 -0.30 -4.67
C LEU A 150 -17.56 0.73 -5.76
N GLU A 151 -18.28 0.36 -6.83
CA GLU A 151 -18.58 1.26 -7.96
C GLU A 151 -19.32 2.52 -7.50
N ASN A 152 -20.27 2.39 -6.56
CA ASN A 152 -21.03 3.52 -6.02
C ASN A 152 -20.28 4.32 -4.95
N VAL A 153 -19.06 3.92 -4.58
CA VAL A 153 -18.25 4.67 -3.63
C VAL A 153 -17.63 5.88 -4.35
N ARG A 154 -17.99 7.09 -3.89
CA ARG A 154 -17.45 8.34 -4.43
C ARG A 154 -15.93 8.31 -4.51
N GLY A 155 -15.40 8.55 -5.71
CA GLY A 155 -13.97 8.61 -5.98
C GLY A 155 -13.30 7.25 -6.25
N SER A 156 -14.04 6.14 -6.29
CA SER A 156 -13.49 4.81 -6.58
C SER A 156 -12.80 4.72 -7.94
N ASP A 157 -13.21 5.53 -8.92
CA ASP A 157 -12.53 5.63 -10.22
C ASP A 157 -11.07 6.07 -10.14
N ASN A 158 -10.69 6.78 -9.07
CA ASN A 158 -9.33 7.27 -8.86
C ASN A 158 -8.50 6.33 -7.98
N TRP A 159 -9.04 5.18 -7.58
CA TRP A 159 -8.30 4.21 -6.77
C TRP A 159 -7.37 3.37 -7.65
N THR A 160 -6.31 2.86 -7.04
CA THR A 160 -5.34 2.00 -7.71
C THR A 160 -5.74 0.55 -7.55
N TYR A 161 -6.03 -0.13 -8.66
CA TYR A 161 -6.41 -1.54 -8.66
C TYR A 161 -5.24 -2.39 -9.15
N ILE A 162 -4.76 -3.30 -8.31
CA ILE A 162 -3.57 -4.10 -8.57
C ILE A 162 -3.91 -5.58 -8.50
N ILE A 163 -3.26 -6.40 -9.33
CA ILE A 163 -3.18 -7.85 -9.13
C ILE A 163 -1.70 -8.25 -9.14
N PRO A 164 -1.12 -8.70 -8.01
CA PRO A 164 0.29 -9.09 -7.95
C PRO A 164 0.61 -10.19 -8.96
N TYR A 165 1.68 -10.00 -9.72
CA TYR A 165 2.18 -10.96 -10.72
C TYR A 165 1.12 -11.44 -11.74
N ALA A 166 0.18 -10.56 -12.10
CA ALA A 166 -0.82 -10.87 -13.13
C ALA A 166 -0.24 -10.80 -14.55
N ASN A 167 -0.66 -11.73 -15.40
CA ASN A 167 -0.37 -11.68 -16.83
C ASN A 167 -1.33 -10.75 -17.59
N LYS A 168 -0.94 -10.35 -18.81
CA LYS A 168 -1.72 -9.42 -19.65
C LYS A 168 -3.14 -9.91 -19.95
N LYS A 169 -3.34 -11.22 -20.14
CA LYS A 169 -4.67 -11.80 -20.41
C LYS A 169 -5.61 -11.61 -19.22
N MET A 170 -5.11 -11.89 -18.01
CA MET A 170 -5.84 -11.70 -16.76
C MET A 170 -6.23 -10.23 -16.55
N LEU A 171 -5.27 -9.31 -16.69
CA LEU A 171 -5.53 -7.88 -16.55
C LEU A 171 -6.60 -7.39 -17.54
N LYS A 172 -6.53 -7.82 -18.81
CA LYS A 172 -7.51 -7.45 -19.85
C LYS A 172 -8.91 -7.96 -19.50
N GLN A 173 -9.02 -9.21 -19.03
CA GLN A 173 -10.30 -9.81 -18.65
C GLN A 173 -10.89 -9.15 -17.41
N ALA A 174 -10.08 -8.94 -16.37
CA ALA A 174 -10.51 -8.26 -15.15
C ALA A 174 -10.94 -6.81 -15.44
N SER A 175 -10.18 -6.09 -16.27
CA SER A 175 -10.50 -4.71 -16.64
C SER A 175 -11.82 -4.63 -17.41
N LYS A 176 -12.06 -5.57 -18.35
CA LYS A 176 -13.33 -5.66 -19.07
C LYS A 176 -14.52 -5.93 -18.12
N LYS A 177 -14.35 -6.79 -17.12
CA LYS A 177 -15.42 -7.18 -16.19
C LYS A 177 -15.75 -6.13 -15.13
N THR A 178 -14.78 -5.28 -14.80
CA THR A 178 -14.87 -4.29 -13.71
C THR A 178 -15.00 -2.85 -14.21
N GLY A 179 -14.70 -2.58 -15.48
CA GLY A 179 -14.59 -1.21 -16.00
C GLY A 179 -13.39 -0.43 -15.46
N LYS A 180 -12.57 -1.02 -14.58
CA LYS A 180 -11.38 -0.37 -13.99
C LYS A 180 -10.12 -0.76 -14.73
N LYS A 181 -9.09 0.08 -14.64
CA LYS A 181 -7.74 -0.26 -15.10
C LYS A 181 -7.00 -1.01 -13.99
N LEU A 182 -6.71 -2.30 -14.21
CA LEU A 182 -5.90 -3.09 -13.30
C LEU A 182 -4.42 -3.11 -13.73
N ILE A 183 -3.54 -3.13 -12.74
CA ILE A 183 -2.09 -3.06 -12.91
C ILE A 183 -1.44 -4.29 -12.29
N ALA A 184 -0.46 -4.90 -12.97
CA ALA A 184 0.37 -5.92 -12.35
C ALA A 184 1.55 -5.28 -11.62
N ILE A 185 1.83 -5.74 -10.40
CA ILE A 185 3.15 -5.57 -9.77
C ILE A 185 4.03 -6.73 -10.27
N PRO A 186 5.30 -6.45 -10.68
CA PRO A 186 6.28 -7.49 -10.98
C PRO A 186 6.47 -8.48 -9.84
N TYR A 187 7.01 -9.64 -10.14
CA TYR A 187 7.38 -10.60 -9.10
C TYR A 187 8.73 -10.17 -8.49
N GLU A 188 8.71 -9.85 -7.20
CA GLU A 188 9.92 -9.61 -6.42
C GLU A 188 10.22 -10.87 -5.61
N THR A 189 11.44 -11.39 -5.73
CA THR A 189 11.89 -12.55 -4.93
C THR A 189 12.22 -12.15 -3.50
N ASP A 190 12.65 -10.91 -3.33
CA ASP A 190 13.01 -10.32 -2.04
C ASP A 190 12.36 -8.93 -1.96
N CYS A 191 11.46 -8.75 -1.00
CA CYS A 191 10.76 -7.48 -0.81
C CYS A 191 11.68 -6.35 -0.31
N THR A 192 12.87 -6.68 0.21
CA THR A 192 13.84 -5.71 0.73
C THR A 192 14.71 -5.10 -0.37
N LEU A 193 14.76 -5.73 -1.55
CA LEU A 193 15.60 -5.34 -2.69
C LEU A 193 14.75 -5.25 -3.97
N LEU A 194 14.06 -4.13 -4.14
CA LEU A 194 13.15 -3.95 -5.28
C LEU A 194 13.90 -3.92 -6.61
N SER A 195 13.38 -4.63 -7.60
CA SER A 195 13.86 -4.52 -8.97
C SER A 195 13.67 -3.10 -9.53
N LYS A 196 14.52 -2.75 -10.53
CA LYS A 196 14.37 -1.49 -11.29
C LYS A 196 12.99 -1.37 -11.96
N GLU A 197 12.34 -2.49 -12.29
CA GLU A 197 11.02 -2.49 -12.89
C GLU A 197 9.95 -2.05 -11.88
N THR A 198 9.99 -2.60 -10.67
CA THR A 198 9.06 -2.22 -9.59
C THR A 198 9.30 -0.79 -9.13
N ILE A 199 10.56 -0.36 -9.00
CA ILE A 199 10.87 1.05 -8.67
C ILE A 199 10.28 1.99 -9.73
N LYS A 200 10.50 1.74 -11.02
CA LYS A 200 9.92 2.56 -12.11
C LYS A 200 8.39 2.54 -12.10
N LEU A 201 7.78 1.41 -11.78
CA LEU A 201 6.34 1.28 -11.64
C LEU A 201 5.83 2.17 -10.51
N PHE A 202 6.44 2.08 -9.33
CA PHE A 202 6.04 2.86 -8.14
C PHE A 202 6.34 4.35 -8.29
N ASP A 203 7.41 4.74 -8.97
CA ASP A 203 7.67 6.14 -9.34
C ASP A 203 6.51 6.73 -10.16
N ARG A 204 6.01 5.96 -11.13
CA ARG A 204 4.90 6.39 -11.99
C ARG A 204 3.57 6.45 -11.22
N LEU A 205 3.36 5.56 -10.26
CA LEU A 205 2.09 5.46 -9.54
C LEU A 205 2.02 6.37 -8.31
N PHE A 206 3.14 6.58 -7.63
CA PHE A 206 3.18 7.13 -6.27
C PHE A 206 4.28 8.19 -6.05
N GLY A 207 5.11 8.48 -7.07
CA GLY A 207 6.19 9.47 -7.01
C GLY A 207 5.75 10.94 -6.96
#